data_AF-A0A925JAD1-F1
#
_entry.id   AF-A0A925JAD1-F1
#
_cell.length_a   1.000
_cell.length_b   1.000
_cell.length_c   1.000
_cell.angle_alpha   90.00
_cell.angle_beta   90.00
_cell.angle_gamma   90.00
#
_symmetry.space_group_name_H-M   'P 1'
#
loop_
_entity.id
_entity.type
_entity.pdbx_description
1 polymer ?
#
loop_
_entity_poly.entity_id
_entity_poly.type
_entity_poly.pdbx_seq_one_letter_code
_entity_poly.pdbx_strand_id
1 'polypeptide(L)'
;MENKKNSDEQLNEIETSLLQYINATTSAGNRARTVIIVMLVASVYVFTQVRNADGWLDRRIEVRVNALRLFKNFDKDKVALPGEPKDPPPAGENRDRAQAFINRGYRIDNYDDYTRLQTQTQSLIRMRDEQLRLVRLPFFGAAFDANDMGIFAGITFTVVLFWLFLTIHVERSNLQTTFRVAEAQGSLRHCYNLLAMQQVLSVPPTMANKLWRPFGYISKLLYLMPLGVYIWLFHHDSETQDSGYILGWDHMTHLMRTSKVCLVLIFIFTTLCLVISFLKDREWTKYTEKIKSLPLT
;
A
#
# COMPACT_ATOMS: atom_id res chain seq x y z
N MET A 1 -36.54 48.61 18.97
CA MET A 1 -35.09 48.33 18.81
C MET A 1 -34.68 47.04 19.53
N GLU A 2 -35.22 46.77 20.72
CA GLU A 2 -34.91 45.57 21.51
C GLU A 2 -35.18 44.23 20.79
N ASN A 3 -36.27 44.14 20.02
CA ASN A 3 -36.64 42.91 19.31
C ASN A 3 -35.69 42.55 18.14
N LYS A 4 -35.08 43.55 17.49
CA LYS A 4 -34.10 43.32 16.40
C LYS A 4 -32.78 42.77 16.96
N LYS A 5 -32.32 43.33 18.08
CA LYS A 5 -31.09 42.89 18.75
C LYS A 5 -31.17 41.42 19.17
N ASN A 6 -32.32 40.99 19.70
CA ASN A 6 -32.54 39.61 20.11
C ASN A 6 -32.55 38.64 18.90
N SER A 7 -33.11 39.05 17.77
CA SER A 7 -33.09 38.24 16.53
C SER A 7 -31.68 38.06 15.96
N ASP A 8 -30.86 39.13 15.96
CA ASP A 8 -29.49 39.06 15.44
C ASP A 8 -28.60 38.18 16.34
N GLU A 9 -28.80 38.23 17.66
CA GLU A 9 -28.07 37.40 18.63
C GLU A 9 -28.40 35.91 18.47
N GLN A 10 -29.68 35.57 18.29
CA GLN A 10 -30.12 34.20 18.04
C GLN A 10 -29.57 33.62 16.72
N LEU A 11 -29.53 34.43 15.66
CA LEU A 11 -28.96 34.02 14.37
C LEU A 11 -27.46 33.71 14.50
N ASN A 12 -26.71 34.58 15.20
CA ASN A 12 -25.29 34.38 15.43
C ASN A 12 -25.00 33.11 16.24
N GLU A 13 -25.82 32.80 17.24
CA GLU A 13 -25.67 31.58 18.05
C GLU A 13 -25.91 30.31 17.22
N ILE A 14 -26.97 30.31 16.40
CA ILE A 14 -27.32 29.21 15.50
C ILE A 14 -26.20 28.94 14.49
N GLU A 15 -25.68 30.00 13.86
CA GLU A 15 -24.57 29.91 12.91
C GLU A 15 -23.30 29.38 13.58
N THR A 16 -22.98 29.88 14.78
CA THR A 16 -21.81 29.44 15.54
C THR A 16 -21.90 27.95 15.89
N SER A 17 -23.07 27.49 16.33
CA SER A 17 -23.32 26.08 16.62
C SER A 17 -23.16 25.21 15.36
N LEU A 18 -23.76 25.61 14.24
CA LEU A 18 -23.66 24.86 12.99
C LEU A 18 -22.21 24.74 12.50
N LEU A 19 -21.45 25.82 12.59
CA LEU A 19 -20.03 25.85 12.21
C LEU A 19 -19.20 24.87 13.04
N GLN A 20 -19.49 24.70 14.33
CA GLN A 20 -18.81 23.70 15.16
C GLN A 20 -19.06 22.27 14.65
N TYR A 21 -20.30 21.93 14.27
CA TYR A 21 -20.62 20.61 13.70
C TYR A 21 -19.97 20.40 12.34
N ILE A 22 -19.94 21.42 11.48
CA ILE A 22 -19.25 21.36 10.19
C ILE A 22 -17.76 21.09 10.43
N ASN A 23 -17.11 21.89 11.28
CA ASN A 23 -15.69 21.75 11.61
C ASN A 23 -15.36 20.36 12.19
N ALA A 24 -16.22 19.81 13.05
CA ALA A 24 -16.06 18.46 13.60
C ALA A 24 -16.12 17.38 12.50
N THR A 25 -17.04 17.53 11.53
CA THR A 25 -17.15 16.63 10.37
C THR A 25 -15.95 16.79 9.43
N THR A 26 -15.50 18.00 9.15
CA THR A 26 -14.29 18.27 8.35
C THR A 26 -13.04 17.66 8.98
N SER A 27 -12.89 17.82 10.30
CA SER A 27 -11.77 17.26 11.06
C SER A 27 -11.77 15.73 11.03
N ALA A 28 -12.94 15.09 11.11
CA ALA A 28 -13.05 13.64 10.91
C ALA A 28 -12.64 13.22 9.49
N GLY A 29 -13.09 13.94 8.46
CA GLY A 29 -12.69 13.67 7.07
C GLY A 29 -11.19 13.84 6.82
N ASN A 30 -10.55 14.84 7.45
CA ASN A 30 -9.11 15.06 7.37
C ASN A 30 -8.32 13.89 7.99
N ARG A 31 -8.76 13.37 9.15
CA ARG A 31 -8.15 12.18 9.75
C ARG A 31 -8.25 10.97 8.82
N ALA A 32 -9.41 10.73 8.20
CA ALA A 32 -9.58 9.62 7.27
C ALA A 32 -8.61 9.74 6.08
N ARG A 33 -8.45 10.95 5.54
CA ARG A 33 -7.52 11.24 4.45
C ARG A 33 -6.07 10.95 4.83
N THR A 34 -5.64 11.39 6.02
CA THR A 34 -4.28 11.12 6.50
C THR A 34 -4.03 9.61 6.60
N VAL A 35 -4.97 8.84 7.15
CA VAL A 35 -4.83 7.38 7.25
C VAL A 35 -4.77 6.74 5.85
N ILE A 36 -5.57 7.20 4.88
CA ILE A 36 -5.51 6.73 3.50
C ILE A 36 -4.16 7.02 2.87
N ILE A 37 -3.58 8.21 3.07
CA ILE A 37 -2.25 8.55 2.55
C ILE A 37 -1.18 7.63 3.14
N VAL A 38 -1.20 7.41 4.46
CA VAL A 38 -0.28 6.48 5.14
C VAL A 38 -0.42 5.07 4.57
N MET A 39 -1.66 4.61 4.38
CA MET A 39 -1.98 3.31 3.81
C MET A 39 -1.44 3.16 2.37
N LEU A 40 -1.58 4.19 1.53
CA LEU A 40 -1.07 4.20 0.16
C LEU A 40 0.46 4.17 0.14
N VAL A 41 1.12 5.02 0.94
CA VAL A 41 2.59 5.04 1.04
C VAL A 41 3.12 3.69 1.51
N ALA A 42 2.52 3.10 2.54
CA ALA A 42 2.88 1.77 3.02
C ALA A 42 2.67 0.70 1.95
N SER A 43 1.56 0.76 1.21
CA SER A 43 1.25 -0.20 0.13
C SER A 43 2.26 -0.12 -1.01
N VAL A 44 2.59 1.10 -1.48
CA VAL A 44 3.60 1.31 -2.51
C VAL A 44 4.96 0.84 -2.01
N TYR A 45 5.34 1.19 -0.78
CA TYR A 45 6.62 0.78 -0.21
C TYR A 45 6.75 -0.75 -0.17
N VAL A 46 5.80 -1.46 0.44
CA VAL A 46 5.82 -2.93 0.50
C VAL A 46 5.84 -3.53 -0.90
N PHE A 47 5.00 -3.04 -1.82
CA PHE A 47 4.99 -3.51 -3.20
C PHE A 47 6.36 -3.36 -3.88
N THR A 48 7.02 -2.20 -3.73
CA THR A 48 8.35 -1.98 -4.31
C THR A 48 9.41 -2.89 -3.70
N GLN A 49 9.35 -3.16 -2.40
CA GLN A 49 10.29 -4.07 -1.74
C GLN A 49 10.14 -5.51 -2.25
N VAL A 50 8.91 -6.02 -2.30
CA VAL A 50 8.62 -7.35 -2.87
C VAL A 50 9.09 -7.43 -4.32
N ARG A 51 8.76 -6.41 -5.12
CA ARG A 51 9.13 -6.38 -6.54
C ARG A 51 10.64 -6.36 -6.77
N ASN A 52 11.39 -5.72 -5.87
CA ASN A 52 12.85 -5.69 -5.90
C ASN A 52 13.46 -7.00 -5.42
N ALA A 53 12.79 -7.72 -4.52
CA ALA A 53 13.18 -9.06 -4.06
C ALA A 53 12.94 -10.15 -5.13
N ASP A 54 12.09 -9.88 -6.13
CA ASP A 54 11.59 -10.80 -7.16
C ASP A 54 12.65 -11.26 -8.22
N GLY A 55 13.89 -11.48 -7.78
CA GLY A 55 14.88 -12.28 -8.49
C GLY A 55 15.57 -11.61 -9.67
N TRP A 56 15.31 -10.35 -10.00
CA TRP A 56 16.05 -9.69 -11.10
C TRP A 56 17.55 -9.61 -10.80
N LEU A 57 17.91 -9.24 -9.57
CA LEU A 57 19.31 -9.21 -9.15
C LEU A 57 19.90 -10.63 -9.10
N ASP A 58 19.14 -11.61 -8.60
CA ASP A 58 19.58 -13.01 -8.56
C ASP A 58 19.82 -13.57 -9.97
N ARG A 59 18.93 -13.34 -10.93
CA ARG A 59 19.14 -13.73 -12.34
C ARG A 59 20.38 -13.07 -12.94
N ARG A 60 20.67 -11.82 -12.57
CA ARG A 60 21.90 -11.13 -13.01
C ARG A 60 23.15 -11.74 -12.39
N ILE A 61 23.10 -12.10 -11.11
CA ILE A 61 24.19 -12.80 -10.43
C ILE A 61 24.39 -14.17 -11.08
N GLU A 62 23.31 -14.94 -11.27
CA GLU A 62 23.31 -16.27 -11.87
C GLU A 62 23.95 -16.25 -13.27
N VAL A 63 23.52 -15.35 -14.16
CA VAL A 63 24.11 -15.24 -15.51
C VAL A 63 25.61 -14.92 -15.46
N ARG A 64 26.05 -14.09 -14.51
CA ARG A 64 27.47 -13.73 -14.37
C ARG A 64 28.31 -14.84 -13.74
N VAL A 65 27.76 -15.56 -12.76
CA VAL A 65 28.35 -16.77 -12.19
C VAL A 65 28.51 -17.82 -13.29
N ASN A 66 27.48 -18.03 -14.10
CA ASN A 66 27.53 -18.94 -15.24
C ASN A 66 28.52 -18.47 -16.32
N ALA A 67 28.65 -17.16 -16.56
CA ALA A 67 29.64 -16.62 -17.48
C ALA A 67 31.07 -16.82 -16.96
N LEU A 68 31.34 -16.62 -15.66
CA LEU A 68 32.65 -16.89 -15.06
C LEU A 68 33.09 -18.34 -15.28
N ARG A 69 32.16 -19.29 -15.23
CA ARG A 69 32.42 -20.72 -15.49
C ARG A 69 32.83 -21.02 -16.93
N LEU A 70 32.57 -20.12 -17.88
CA LEU A 70 32.97 -20.28 -19.28
C LEU A 70 34.39 -19.74 -19.55
N PHE A 71 35.00 -18.99 -18.63
CA PHE A 71 36.37 -18.51 -18.78
C PHE A 71 37.37 -19.65 -18.66
N LYS A 72 38.43 -19.62 -19.49
CA LYS A 72 39.49 -20.65 -19.47
C LYS A 72 40.25 -20.70 -18.15
N ASN A 73 40.35 -19.55 -17.47
CA ASN A 73 41.07 -19.39 -16.21
C ASN A 73 40.17 -19.65 -14.99
N PHE A 74 38.98 -20.20 -15.18
CA PHE A 74 38.09 -20.54 -14.07
C PHE A 74 38.69 -21.67 -13.25
N ASP A 75 39.15 -21.33 -12.05
CA ASP A 75 39.68 -22.26 -11.07
C ASP A 75 38.57 -22.56 -10.03
N LYS A 76 37.94 -23.72 -10.16
CA LYS A 76 36.84 -24.15 -9.29
C LYS A 76 37.25 -24.16 -7.81
N ASP A 77 38.52 -24.41 -7.51
CA ASP A 77 39.00 -24.55 -6.14
C ASP A 77 39.32 -23.20 -5.48
N LYS A 78 39.53 -22.15 -6.28
CA LYS A 78 39.85 -20.80 -5.77
C LYS A 78 38.66 -19.86 -5.70
N VAL A 79 37.61 -20.11 -6.46
CA VAL A 79 36.43 -19.24 -6.49
C VAL A 79 35.33 -19.84 -5.62
N ALA A 80 35.37 -19.55 -4.32
CA ALA A 80 34.25 -19.83 -3.43
C ALA A 80 33.07 -18.89 -3.77
N LEU A 81 32.28 -19.22 -4.78
CA LEU A 81 31.02 -18.52 -5.06
C LEU A 81 29.97 -19.00 -4.04
N PRO A 82 29.29 -18.09 -3.32
CA PRO A 82 28.25 -18.49 -2.38
C PRO A 82 27.10 -19.20 -3.11
N GLY A 83 26.87 -20.47 -2.76
CA GLY A 83 25.79 -21.29 -3.28
C GLY A 83 26.14 -22.14 -4.51
N GLU A 84 27.42 -22.49 -4.75
CA GLU A 84 27.77 -23.39 -5.86
C GLU A 84 26.95 -24.69 -5.86
N PRO A 85 26.14 -24.94 -6.91
CA PRO A 85 25.77 -26.31 -7.25
C PRO A 85 27.07 -27.03 -7.62
N LYS A 86 27.30 -28.21 -7.04
CA LYS A 86 28.46 -29.08 -7.34
C LYS A 86 28.52 -29.50 -8.81
N ASP A 87 27.43 -29.29 -9.54
CA ASP A 87 27.14 -29.76 -10.88
C ASP A 87 27.99 -29.09 -11.99
N PRO A 88 28.14 -29.76 -13.14
CA PRO A 88 28.82 -29.21 -14.32
C PRO A 88 28.25 -27.86 -14.78
N PRO A 89 28.98 -27.12 -15.64
CA PRO A 89 28.48 -25.87 -16.22
C PRO A 89 27.07 -26.06 -16.79
N PRO A 90 26.21 -25.04 -16.69
CA PRO A 90 24.81 -25.14 -17.09
C PRO A 90 24.71 -25.69 -18.52
N ALA A 91 23.82 -26.64 -18.75
CA ALA A 91 23.43 -27.07 -20.08
C ALA A 91 22.20 -26.27 -20.56
N GLY A 92 22.05 -26.12 -21.88
CA GLY A 92 20.88 -25.46 -22.48
C GLY A 92 20.83 -23.94 -22.27
N GLU A 93 19.63 -23.42 -22.02
CA GLU A 93 19.32 -21.98 -22.07
C GLU A 93 20.23 -21.10 -21.18
N ASN A 94 20.61 -21.59 -20.00
CA ASN A 94 21.48 -20.85 -19.08
C ASN A 94 22.91 -20.67 -19.63
N ARG A 95 23.41 -21.64 -20.41
CA ARG A 95 24.69 -21.51 -21.11
C ARG A 95 24.61 -20.48 -22.22
N ASP A 96 23.53 -20.50 -23.00
CA ASP A 96 23.33 -19.58 -24.13
C ASP A 96 23.24 -18.14 -23.64
N ARG A 97 22.54 -17.90 -22.52
CA ARG A 97 22.47 -16.59 -21.87
C ARG A 97 23.84 -16.13 -21.36
N ALA A 98 24.61 -17.01 -20.74
CA ALA A 98 25.96 -16.71 -20.26
C ALA A 98 26.93 -16.40 -21.43
N GLN A 99 26.87 -17.18 -22.50
CA GLN A 99 27.67 -16.96 -23.71
C GLN A 99 27.30 -15.65 -24.41
N ALA A 100 26.00 -15.36 -24.55
CA ALA A 100 25.51 -14.10 -25.09
C ALA A 100 25.97 -12.90 -24.25
N PHE A 101 26.04 -13.05 -22.93
CA PHE A 101 26.57 -12.02 -22.04
C PHE A 101 28.07 -11.77 -22.27
N ILE A 102 28.88 -12.82 -22.40
CA ILE A 102 30.32 -12.71 -22.68
C ILE A 102 30.56 -12.05 -24.04
N ASN A 103 29.85 -12.50 -25.08
CA ASN A 103 30.01 -12.00 -26.45
C ASN A 103 29.72 -10.49 -26.61
N ARG A 104 29.08 -9.85 -25.62
CA ARG A 104 28.77 -8.41 -25.63
C ARG A 104 29.92 -7.51 -25.20
N GLY A 105 31.05 -8.05 -24.72
CA GLY A 105 32.17 -7.20 -24.33
C GLY A 105 33.27 -7.84 -23.51
N TYR A 106 33.31 -9.17 -23.42
CA TYR A 106 34.35 -9.89 -22.69
C TYR A 106 35.06 -10.88 -23.60
N ARG A 107 36.38 -11.01 -23.43
CA ARG A 107 37.18 -12.02 -24.09
C ARG A 107 37.47 -13.17 -23.14
N ILE A 108 37.03 -14.39 -23.51
CA ILE A 108 37.11 -15.60 -22.67
C ILE A 108 38.55 -15.97 -22.27
N ASP A 109 39.50 -15.61 -23.12
CA ASP A 109 40.95 -15.82 -22.97
C ASP A 109 41.64 -14.72 -22.15
N ASN A 110 40.97 -13.60 -21.89
CA ASN A 110 41.57 -12.45 -21.22
C ASN A 110 41.43 -12.54 -19.69
N TYR A 111 42.56 -12.54 -18.97
CA TYR A 111 42.59 -12.59 -17.51
C TYR A 111 42.05 -11.33 -16.84
N ASP A 112 42.24 -10.15 -17.45
CA ASP A 112 41.74 -8.89 -16.90
C ASP A 112 40.21 -8.85 -16.95
N ASP A 113 39.62 -9.35 -18.04
CA ASP A 113 38.18 -9.47 -18.22
C ASP A 113 37.56 -10.43 -17.20
N TYR A 114 38.25 -11.55 -16.92
CA TYR A 114 37.87 -12.49 -15.87
C TYR A 114 37.84 -11.81 -14.49
N THR A 115 38.94 -11.14 -14.11
CA THR A 115 39.07 -10.48 -12.81
C THR A 115 38.04 -9.36 -12.64
N ARG A 116 37.79 -8.59 -13.71
CA ARG A 116 36.75 -7.56 -13.75
C ARG A 116 35.35 -8.16 -13.55
N LEU A 117 35.02 -9.24 -14.26
CA LEU A 117 33.72 -9.89 -14.12
C LEU A 117 33.53 -10.50 -12.72
N GLN A 118 34.58 -11.09 -12.15
CA GLN A 118 34.57 -11.65 -10.80
C GLN A 118 34.28 -10.54 -9.77
N THR A 119 35.01 -9.42 -9.85
CA THR A 119 34.84 -8.27 -8.96
C THR A 119 33.42 -7.70 -9.06
N GLN A 120 32.91 -7.54 -10.27
CA GLN A 120 31.53 -7.08 -10.49
C GLN A 120 30.48 -8.05 -9.93
N THR A 121 30.73 -9.35 -10.02
CA THR A 121 29.83 -10.39 -9.51
C THR A 121 29.81 -10.39 -7.99
N GLN A 122 30.98 -10.32 -7.34
CA GLN A 122 31.09 -10.17 -5.89
C GLN A 122 30.42 -8.90 -5.38
N SER A 123 30.57 -7.78 -6.10
CA SER A 123 29.87 -6.53 -5.77
C SER A 123 28.35 -6.67 -5.85
N LEU A 124 27.81 -7.38 -6.86
CA LEU A 124 26.37 -7.65 -6.93
C LEU A 124 25.89 -8.55 -5.78
N ILE A 125 26.64 -9.60 -5.45
CA ILE A 125 26.31 -10.51 -4.34
C ILE A 125 26.28 -9.72 -3.03
N ARG A 126 27.29 -8.88 -2.80
CA ARG A 126 27.33 -8.00 -1.63
C ARG A 126 26.15 -7.04 -1.60
N MET A 127 25.80 -6.42 -2.73
CA MET A 127 24.61 -5.55 -2.81
C MET A 127 23.32 -6.32 -2.55
N ARG A 128 23.19 -7.56 -3.04
CA ARG A 128 22.04 -8.42 -2.73
C ARG A 128 21.95 -8.66 -1.22
N ASP A 129 23.04 -9.07 -0.61
CA ASP A 129 23.06 -9.42 0.80
C ASP A 129 22.83 -8.18 1.69
N GLU A 130 23.32 -7.00 1.29
CA GLU A 130 23.16 -5.76 2.04
C GLU A 130 21.82 -5.03 1.81
N GLN A 131 21.25 -5.10 0.59
CA GLN A 131 20.07 -4.31 0.20
C GLN A 131 18.79 -5.13 0.05
N LEU A 132 18.88 -6.38 -0.42
CA LEU A 132 17.68 -7.19 -0.67
C LEU A 132 17.31 -8.04 0.54
N ARG A 133 18.30 -8.56 1.29
CA ARG A 133 18.01 -9.34 2.50
C ARG A 133 17.66 -8.49 3.70
N LEU A 134 18.12 -7.24 3.74
CA LEU A 134 17.93 -6.34 4.86
C LEU A 134 17.12 -5.11 4.43
N VAL A 135 15.83 -5.13 4.73
CA VAL A 135 14.95 -3.98 4.52
C VAL A 135 15.19 -2.96 5.62
N ARG A 136 15.82 -1.83 5.28
CA ARG A 136 16.10 -0.75 6.24
C ARG A 136 14.91 0.22 6.31
N LEU A 137 14.40 0.46 7.52
CA LEU A 137 13.43 1.52 7.76
C LEU A 137 14.17 2.87 7.92
N PRO A 138 13.94 3.85 7.02
CA PRO A 138 14.74 5.07 6.97
C PRO A 138 14.65 5.93 8.24
N PHE A 139 13.56 5.82 9.01
CA PHE A 139 13.32 6.66 10.18
C PHE A 139 13.78 6.04 11.50
N PHE A 140 13.82 4.71 11.60
CA PHE A 140 14.07 4.02 12.87
C PHE A 140 15.48 3.42 12.96
N GLY A 141 16.24 3.41 11.85
CA GLY A 141 17.53 2.72 11.79
C GLY A 141 17.43 1.20 11.96
N ALA A 142 16.21 0.65 12.06
CA ALA A 142 15.97 -0.77 12.13
C ALA A 142 16.13 -1.41 10.74
N ALA A 143 16.73 -2.60 10.71
CA ALA A 143 16.81 -3.45 9.53
C ALA A 143 16.06 -4.75 9.82
N PHE A 144 15.21 -5.16 8.88
CA PHE A 144 14.45 -6.41 8.97
C PHE A 144 14.90 -7.37 7.89
N ASP A 145 14.89 -8.66 8.19
CA ASP A 145 15.05 -9.67 7.17
C ASP A 145 13.87 -9.57 6.19
N ALA A 146 14.15 -9.66 4.88
CA ALA A 146 13.12 -9.68 3.86
C ALA A 146 12.12 -10.82 4.04
N ASN A 147 12.53 -11.94 4.66
CA ASN A 147 11.64 -13.05 4.98
C ASN A 147 10.58 -12.68 6.03
N ASP A 148 10.88 -11.75 6.94
CA ASP A 148 9.92 -11.27 7.95
C ASP A 148 8.98 -10.20 7.41
N MET A 149 9.24 -9.68 6.20
CA MET A 149 8.48 -8.58 5.61
C MET A 149 6.99 -8.93 5.47
N GLY A 150 6.66 -10.19 5.19
CA GLY A 150 5.28 -10.71 5.20
C GLY A 150 4.54 -10.37 6.48
N ILE A 151 5.09 -10.76 7.63
CA ILE A 151 4.48 -10.53 8.94
C ILE A 151 4.37 -9.04 9.25
N PHE A 152 5.45 -8.27 9.03
CA PHE A 152 5.46 -6.83 9.31
C PHE A 152 4.45 -6.05 8.45
N ALA A 153 4.39 -6.36 7.16
CA ALA A 153 3.39 -5.77 6.27
C ALA A 153 1.96 -6.16 6.71
N GLY A 154 1.76 -7.42 7.10
CA GLY A 154 0.46 -7.94 7.54
C GLY A 154 -0.06 -7.22 8.79
N ILE A 155 0.78 -7.07 9.81
CA ILE A 155 0.46 -6.34 11.04
C ILE A 155 0.20 -4.86 10.71
N THR A 156 1.08 -4.23 9.93
CA THR A 156 0.98 -2.81 9.58
C THR A 156 -0.33 -2.51 8.84
N PHE A 157 -0.66 -3.29 7.81
CA PHE A 157 -1.91 -3.11 7.08
C PHE A 157 -3.15 -3.38 7.94
N THR A 158 -3.08 -4.38 8.83
CA THR A 158 -4.18 -4.66 9.77
C THR A 158 -4.45 -3.45 10.68
N VAL A 159 -3.40 -2.88 11.29
CA VAL A 159 -3.51 -1.72 12.19
C VAL A 159 -4.02 -0.48 11.43
N VAL A 160 -3.46 -0.20 10.25
CA VAL A 160 -3.84 0.97 9.46
C VAL A 160 -5.27 0.85 8.93
N LEU A 161 -5.70 -0.33 8.47
CA LEU A 161 -7.08 -0.57 8.05
C LEU A 161 -8.06 -0.48 9.21
N PHE A 162 -7.68 -0.97 10.40
CA PHE A 162 -8.49 -0.80 11.61
C PHE A 162 -8.65 0.68 11.99
N TRP A 163 -7.59 1.48 11.94
CA TRP A 163 -7.68 2.93 12.13
C TRP A 163 -8.54 3.62 11.08
N LEU A 164 -8.43 3.20 9.82
CA LEU A 164 -9.27 3.70 8.74
C LEU A 164 -10.75 3.39 9.02
N PHE A 165 -11.05 2.15 9.42
CA PHE A 165 -12.39 1.71 9.79
C PHE A 165 -13.00 2.59 10.88
N LEU A 166 -12.27 2.79 11.99
CA LEU A 166 -12.73 3.65 13.10
C LEU A 166 -12.95 5.09 12.63
N THR A 167 -12.05 5.61 11.79
CA THR A 167 -12.13 7.00 11.34
C THR A 167 -13.30 7.24 10.40
N ILE A 168 -13.54 6.35 9.43
CA ILE A 168 -14.71 6.45 8.53
C ILE A 168 -16.01 6.24 9.32
N HIS A 169 -16.00 5.37 10.34
CA HIS A 169 -17.16 5.20 11.23
C HIS A 169 -17.53 6.51 11.95
N VAL A 170 -16.54 7.16 12.57
CA VAL A 170 -16.74 8.46 13.23
C VAL A 170 -17.13 9.55 12.23
N GLU A 171 -16.50 9.60 11.05
CA GLU A 171 -16.84 10.54 9.99
C GLU A 171 -18.32 10.41 9.59
N ARG A 172 -18.80 9.18 9.39
CA ARG A 172 -20.21 8.93 9.08
C ARG A 172 -21.14 9.39 10.20
N SER A 173 -20.80 9.09 11.46
CA SER A 173 -21.59 9.51 12.62
C SER A 173 -21.68 11.03 12.72
N ASN A 174 -20.54 11.72 12.56
CA ASN A 174 -20.49 13.18 12.58
C ASN A 174 -21.32 13.77 11.44
N LEU A 175 -21.20 13.22 10.23
CA LEU A 175 -21.99 13.65 9.06
C LEU A 175 -23.50 13.55 9.32
N GLN A 176 -23.97 12.44 9.88
CA GLN A 176 -25.38 12.25 10.23
C GLN A 176 -25.85 13.28 11.26
N THR A 177 -25.05 13.52 12.31
CA THR A 177 -25.37 14.52 13.34
C THR A 177 -25.41 15.93 12.76
N THR A 178 -24.41 16.31 11.96
CA THR A 178 -24.36 17.63 11.31
C THR A 178 -25.58 17.86 10.43
N PHE A 179 -25.98 16.87 9.62
CA PHE A 179 -27.18 17.02 8.78
C PHE A 179 -28.47 17.10 9.59
N ARG A 180 -28.61 16.36 10.70
CA ARG A 180 -29.79 16.46 11.59
C ARG A 180 -29.90 17.85 12.22
N VAL A 181 -28.78 18.40 12.69
CA VAL A 181 -28.74 19.75 13.29
C VAL A 181 -29.05 20.81 12.23
N ALA A 182 -28.42 20.73 11.05
CA ALA A 182 -28.67 21.66 9.95
C ALA A 182 -30.13 21.60 9.46
N GLU A 183 -30.74 20.42 9.48
CA GLU A 183 -32.16 20.26 9.17
C GLU A 183 -33.04 20.95 10.21
N ALA A 184 -32.79 20.73 11.50
CA ALA A 184 -33.54 21.35 12.59
C ALA A 184 -33.46 22.88 12.57
N GLN A 185 -32.35 23.43 12.05
CA GLN A 185 -32.10 24.87 11.93
C GLN A 185 -32.56 25.46 10.58
N GLY A 186 -33.11 24.66 9.66
CA GLY A 186 -33.51 25.14 8.32
C GLY A 186 -32.33 25.52 7.40
N SER A 187 -31.09 25.20 7.78
CA SER A 187 -29.85 25.56 7.09
C SER A 187 -29.24 24.39 6.28
N LEU A 188 -30.02 23.32 6.04
CA LEU A 188 -29.57 22.08 5.43
C LEU A 188 -28.88 22.28 4.07
N ARG A 189 -29.43 23.11 3.18
CA ARG A 189 -28.84 23.37 1.85
C ARG A 189 -27.47 24.05 1.97
N HIS A 190 -27.36 25.05 2.84
CA HIS A 190 -26.10 25.77 3.07
C HIS A 190 -25.04 24.82 3.66
N CYS A 191 -25.40 24.08 4.71
CA CYS A 191 -24.53 23.09 5.33
C CYS A 191 -24.06 22.01 4.33
N TYR A 192 -24.96 21.52 3.48
CA TYR A 192 -24.62 20.53 2.46
C TYR A 192 -23.59 21.06 1.48
N ASN A 193 -23.78 22.29 0.98
CA ASN A 193 -22.84 22.91 0.05
C ASN A 193 -21.47 23.10 0.68
N LEU A 194 -21.41 23.60 1.92
CA LEU A 194 -20.15 23.77 2.65
C LEU A 194 -19.41 22.45 2.84
N LEU A 195 -20.11 21.42 3.31
CA LEU A 195 -19.50 20.10 3.47
C LEU A 195 -19.07 19.52 2.12
N ALA A 196 -19.89 19.67 1.08
CA ALA A 196 -19.58 19.15 -0.24
C ALA A 196 -18.32 19.79 -0.86
N MET A 197 -18.07 21.06 -0.59
CA MET A 197 -16.85 21.75 -1.02
C MET A 197 -15.57 21.25 -0.31
N GLN A 198 -15.71 20.68 0.88
CA GLN A 198 -14.58 20.19 1.68
C GLN A 198 -14.26 18.71 1.43
N GLN A 199 -15.17 17.98 0.78
CA GLN A 199 -14.99 16.56 0.50
C GLN A 199 -14.07 16.36 -0.71
N VAL A 200 -12.95 15.67 -0.49
CA VAL A 200 -11.96 15.34 -1.54
C VAL A 200 -12.11 13.90 -2.02
N LEU A 201 -12.35 12.96 -1.09
CA LEU A 201 -12.37 11.52 -1.39
C LEU A 201 -13.77 10.93 -1.50
N SER A 202 -14.80 11.60 -0.96
CA SER A 202 -16.19 11.31 -1.31
C SER A 202 -16.65 12.35 -2.31
N VAL A 203 -17.27 11.92 -3.40
CA VAL A 203 -17.89 12.83 -4.37
C VAL A 203 -19.37 12.90 -4.02
N PRO A 204 -19.80 13.88 -3.20
CA PRO A 204 -21.21 14.00 -2.87
C PRO A 204 -22.00 14.27 -4.17
N PRO A 205 -23.26 13.80 -4.27
CA PRO A 205 -24.05 14.05 -5.46
C PRO A 205 -24.25 15.57 -5.63
N THR A 206 -23.67 16.16 -6.66
CA THR A 206 -23.94 17.57 -6.98
C THR A 206 -25.30 17.69 -7.65
N MET A 207 -26.01 18.80 -7.41
CA MET A 207 -27.31 19.02 -8.07
C MET A 207 -27.18 19.22 -9.58
N ALA A 208 -26.00 19.64 -10.05
CA ALA A 208 -25.77 20.02 -11.44
C ALA A 208 -25.27 18.87 -12.35
N ASN A 209 -24.49 17.88 -11.86
CA ASN A 209 -23.79 16.96 -12.75
C ASN A 209 -23.85 15.48 -12.33
N LYS A 210 -24.51 14.65 -13.15
CA LYS A 210 -24.56 13.18 -13.00
C LYS A 210 -23.25 12.46 -13.39
N LEU A 211 -22.39 13.14 -14.16
CA LEU A 211 -21.16 12.60 -14.77
C LEU A 211 -20.06 12.20 -13.77
N TRP A 212 -20.13 12.62 -12.50
CA TRP A 212 -19.05 12.42 -11.53
C TRP A 212 -19.18 11.15 -10.68
N ARG A 213 -20.24 10.35 -10.87
CA ARG A 213 -20.45 9.09 -10.15
C ARG A 213 -19.31 8.06 -10.29
N PRO A 214 -18.69 7.82 -11.46
CA PRO A 214 -17.63 6.81 -11.57
C PRO A 214 -16.39 7.16 -10.73
N PHE A 215 -16.05 8.45 -10.60
CA PHE A 215 -14.92 8.90 -9.78
C PHE A 215 -15.10 8.58 -8.29
N GLY A 216 -16.35 8.48 -7.81
CA GLY A 216 -16.64 8.03 -6.45
C GLY A 216 -16.26 6.57 -6.17
N TYR A 217 -16.04 5.74 -7.20
CA TYR A 217 -15.52 4.38 -7.01
C TYR A 217 -13.99 4.34 -6.95
N ILE A 218 -13.29 5.31 -7.55
CA ILE A 218 -11.82 5.37 -7.53
C ILE A 218 -11.31 5.44 -6.09
N SER A 219 -11.92 6.27 -5.24
CA SER A 219 -11.53 6.36 -3.83
C SER A 219 -11.79 5.05 -3.07
N LYS A 220 -12.79 4.27 -3.46
CA LYS A 220 -13.07 2.94 -2.88
C LYS A 220 -12.06 1.89 -3.33
N LEU A 221 -11.56 1.99 -4.56
CA LEU A 221 -10.47 1.13 -5.03
C LEU A 221 -9.19 1.32 -4.20
N LEU A 222 -8.95 2.53 -3.66
CA LEU A 222 -7.81 2.76 -2.77
C LEU A 222 -7.88 1.91 -1.49
N TYR A 223 -9.09 1.58 -1.01
CA TYR A 223 -9.24 0.69 0.15
C TYR A 223 -8.86 -0.77 -0.14
N LEU A 224 -8.91 -1.18 -1.41
CA LEU A 224 -8.52 -2.52 -1.85
C LEU A 224 -7.00 -2.67 -2.01
N MET A 225 -6.24 -1.57 -2.04
CA MET A 225 -4.81 -1.61 -2.34
C MET A 225 -4.00 -2.44 -1.34
N PRO A 226 -4.15 -2.30 -0.01
CA PRO A 226 -3.42 -3.13 0.94
C PRO A 226 -3.73 -4.62 0.79
N LEU A 227 -5.01 -4.96 0.54
CA LEU A 227 -5.43 -6.33 0.31
C LEU A 227 -4.78 -6.90 -0.97
N GLY A 228 -4.78 -6.15 -2.06
CA GLY A 228 -4.14 -6.57 -3.31
C GLY A 228 -2.63 -6.79 -3.17
N VAL A 229 -1.93 -5.84 -2.53
CA VAL A 229 -0.48 -5.95 -2.27
C VAL A 229 -0.19 -7.15 -1.36
N TYR A 230 -0.99 -7.36 -0.31
CA TYR A 230 -0.77 -8.45 0.63
C TYR A 230 -1.12 -9.83 0.06
N ILE A 231 -2.14 -9.93 -0.80
CA ILE A 231 -2.42 -11.17 -1.55
C ILE A 231 -1.24 -11.54 -2.44
N TRP A 232 -0.67 -10.55 -3.15
CA TRP A 232 0.48 -10.79 -4.01
C TRP A 232 1.72 -11.21 -3.20
N LEU A 233 2.01 -10.53 -2.09
CA LEU A 233 3.08 -10.93 -1.15
C LEU A 233 2.87 -12.36 -0.62
N PHE A 234 1.66 -12.66 -0.14
CA PHE A 234 1.33 -14.01 0.36
C PHE A 234 1.47 -15.10 -0.71
N HIS A 235 1.12 -14.78 -1.95
CA HIS A 235 1.31 -15.70 -3.07
C HIS A 235 2.79 -15.96 -3.33
N HIS A 236 3.62 -14.92 -3.37
CA HIS A 236 5.06 -15.04 -3.52
C HIS A 236 5.71 -15.84 -2.37
N ASP A 237 5.31 -15.60 -1.13
CA ASP A 237 5.77 -16.36 0.04
C ASP A 237 5.35 -17.84 -0.04
N SER A 238 4.18 -18.13 -0.62
CA SER A 238 3.69 -19.49 -0.82
C SER A 238 4.50 -20.23 -1.90
N GLU A 239 4.87 -19.55 -2.99
CA GLU A 239 5.70 -20.15 -4.05
C GLU A 239 7.14 -20.42 -3.59
N THR A 240 7.65 -19.62 -2.66
CA THR A 240 9.02 -19.75 -2.13
C THR A 240 9.10 -20.64 -0.88
N GLN A 241 7.98 -21.27 -0.49
CA GLN A 241 7.87 -22.02 0.75
C GLN A 241 8.83 -23.21 0.86
N ASP A 242 9.05 -23.93 -0.24
CA ASP A 242 9.95 -25.09 -0.26
C ASP A 242 11.40 -24.71 0.08
N SER A 243 11.84 -23.53 -0.38
CA SER A 243 13.15 -22.97 -0.02
C SER A 243 13.22 -22.59 1.46
N GLY A 244 12.13 -22.06 2.02
CA GLY A 244 12.05 -21.69 3.44
C GLY A 244 12.15 -22.89 4.37
N TYR A 245 11.59 -24.05 3.98
CA TYR A 245 11.66 -25.26 4.80
C TYR A 245 13.07 -25.83 4.95
N ILE A 246 13.98 -25.53 4.04
CA ILE A 246 15.39 -25.89 4.15
C ILE A 246 16.05 -25.14 5.32
N LEU A 247 15.60 -23.92 5.63
CA LEU A 247 16.12 -23.09 6.72
C LEU A 247 15.51 -23.46 8.09
N GLY A 248 14.30 -24.02 8.10
CA GLY A 248 13.68 -24.53 9.33
C GLY A 248 12.17 -24.74 9.20
N TRP A 249 11.70 -25.95 9.52
CA TRP A 249 10.29 -26.32 9.35
C TRP A 249 9.34 -25.55 10.27
N ASP A 250 9.73 -25.41 11.54
CA ASP A 250 8.89 -24.75 12.55
C ASP A 250 8.74 -23.25 12.25
N HIS A 251 9.85 -22.57 11.94
CA HIS A 251 9.85 -21.15 11.66
C HIS A 251 8.97 -20.81 10.44
N MET A 252 9.14 -21.54 9.33
CA MET A 252 8.33 -21.31 8.13
C MET A 252 6.85 -21.62 8.36
N THR A 253 6.55 -22.66 9.14
CA THR A 253 5.15 -22.98 9.51
C THR A 253 4.50 -21.87 10.33
N HIS A 254 5.24 -21.30 11.29
CA HIS A 254 4.77 -20.15 12.08
C HIS A 254 4.57 -18.90 11.24
N LEU A 255 5.49 -18.61 10.32
CA LEU A 255 5.40 -17.48 9.40
C LEU A 255 4.13 -17.59 8.53
N MET A 256 3.93 -18.74 7.88
CA MET A 256 2.76 -18.97 7.01
C MET A 256 1.43 -18.92 7.78
N ARG A 257 1.38 -19.42 9.02
CA ARG A 257 0.16 -19.31 9.85
C ARG A 257 -0.15 -17.86 10.19
N THR A 258 0.85 -17.10 10.63
CA THR A 258 0.70 -15.68 10.97
C THR A 258 0.28 -14.87 9.74
N SER A 259 0.90 -15.11 8.59
CA SER A 259 0.55 -14.43 7.33
C SER A 259 -0.88 -14.70 6.90
N LYS A 260 -1.38 -15.94 7.05
CA LYS A 260 -2.78 -16.29 6.79
C LYS A 260 -3.75 -15.55 7.72
N VAL A 261 -3.46 -15.47 9.01
CA VAL A 261 -4.28 -14.72 9.97
C VAL A 261 -4.33 -13.24 9.59
N CYS A 262 -3.19 -12.64 9.27
CA CYS A 262 -3.14 -11.24 8.82
C CYS A 262 -3.93 -11.03 7.53
N LEU A 263 -3.83 -11.93 6.54
CA LEU A 263 -4.61 -11.84 5.30
C LEU A 263 -6.11 -11.83 5.57
N VAL A 264 -6.59 -12.71 6.46
CA VAL A 264 -8.00 -12.76 6.86
C VAL A 264 -8.43 -11.47 7.54
N LEU A 265 -7.63 -10.93 8.46
CA LEU A 265 -7.93 -9.66 9.14
C LEU A 265 -7.96 -8.48 8.17
N ILE A 266 -6.99 -8.40 7.26
CA ILE A 266 -6.93 -7.38 6.19
C ILE A 266 -8.18 -7.47 5.32
N PHE A 267 -8.60 -8.68 4.93
CA PHE A 267 -9.82 -8.90 4.16
C PHE A 267 -11.06 -8.39 4.92
N ILE A 268 -11.23 -8.79 6.19
CA ILE A 268 -12.35 -8.36 7.03
C ILE A 268 -12.40 -6.82 7.14
N PHE A 269 -11.30 -6.17 7.51
CA PHE A 269 -11.30 -4.71 7.68
C PHE A 269 -11.48 -3.98 6.35
N THR A 270 -10.94 -4.49 5.24
CA THR A 270 -11.18 -3.93 3.91
C THR A 270 -12.67 -3.97 3.56
N THR A 271 -13.33 -5.10 3.79
CA THR A 271 -14.79 -5.23 3.58
C THR A 271 -15.57 -4.28 4.48
N LEU A 272 -15.23 -4.18 5.76
CA LEU A 272 -15.90 -3.25 6.69
C LEU A 272 -15.74 -1.79 6.26
N CYS A 273 -14.54 -1.37 5.87
CA CYS A 273 -14.28 -0.03 5.33
C CYS A 273 -15.13 0.27 4.09
N LEU A 274 -15.22 -0.69 3.15
CA LEU A 274 -16.04 -0.55 1.96
C LEU A 274 -17.53 -0.41 2.30
N VAL A 275 -18.05 -1.28 3.16
CA VAL A 275 -19.46 -1.25 3.59
C VAL A 275 -19.79 0.10 4.25
N ILE A 276 -18.98 0.58 5.20
CA ILE A 276 -19.22 1.87 5.84
C ILE A 276 -19.10 3.01 4.82
N SER A 277 -18.16 2.95 3.87
CA SER A 277 -18.07 3.95 2.81
C SER A 277 -19.33 4.01 1.95
N PHE A 278 -19.92 2.86 1.60
CA PHE A 278 -21.19 2.83 0.86
C PHE A 278 -22.35 3.37 1.71
N LEU A 279 -22.38 3.07 3.01
CA LEU A 279 -23.37 3.63 3.92
C LEU A 279 -23.24 5.16 4.04
N LYS A 280 -22.01 5.69 4.04
CA LYS A 280 -21.75 7.14 3.99
C LYS A 280 -22.30 7.77 2.72
N ASP A 281 -22.08 7.14 1.56
CA ASP A 281 -22.62 7.63 0.27
C ASP A 281 -24.16 7.60 0.22
N ARG A 282 -24.77 6.62 0.89
CA ARG A 282 -26.23 6.54 1.03
C ARG A 282 -26.78 7.71 1.84
N GLU A 283 -26.10 8.13 2.91
CA GLU A 283 -26.49 9.32 3.68
C GLU A 283 -26.41 10.58 2.82
N TRP A 284 -25.31 10.76 2.06
CA TRP A 284 -25.20 11.86 1.11
C TRP A 284 -26.39 11.91 0.15
N THR A 285 -26.72 10.77 -0.47
CA THR A 285 -27.83 10.65 -1.43
C THR A 285 -29.17 11.02 -0.79
N LYS A 286 -29.44 10.49 0.41
CA LYS A 286 -30.66 10.78 1.18
C LYS A 286 -30.83 12.28 1.41
N TYR A 287 -29.78 12.98 1.83
CA TYR A 287 -29.86 14.42 2.08
C TYR A 287 -29.89 15.25 0.78
N THR A 288 -29.28 14.79 -0.31
CA THR A 288 -29.45 15.42 -1.63
C THR A 288 -30.91 15.39 -2.07
N GLU A 289 -31.59 14.24 -1.95
CA GLU A 289 -33.01 14.09 -2.32
C GLU A 289 -33.89 15.02 -1.49
N LYS A 290 -33.62 15.11 -0.19
CA LYS A 290 -34.30 16.03 0.70
C LYS A 290 -34.12 17.49 0.27
N ILE A 291 -32.90 17.92 -0.04
CA ILE A 291 -32.63 19.31 -0.48
C ILE A 291 -33.29 19.63 -1.83
N LYS A 292 -33.45 18.65 -2.71
CA LYS A 292 -34.17 18.82 -3.98
C LYS A 292 -35.67 19.02 -3.78
N SER A 293 -36.25 18.49 -2.72
CA SER A 293 -37.66 18.70 -2.36
C SER A 293 -37.95 20.05 -1.70
N LEU A 294 -36.91 20.76 -1.21
CA LEU A 294 -37.07 22.08 -0.61
C LEU A 294 -37.25 23.16 -1.70
N PRO A 295 -38.15 24.13 -1.50
CA PRO A 295 -38.35 25.23 -2.45
C PRO A 295 -37.03 25.98 -2.68
N LEU A 296 -36.85 26.47 -3.91
CA LEU A 296 -35.78 27.40 -4.25
C LEU A 296 -36.06 28.71 -3.54
N THR A 297 -35.48 28.85 -2.35
CA THR A 297 -35.36 30.10 -1.61
C THR A 297 -34.15 30.86 -2.09
#